data_AF-A0A9D6TUP3-F1
#
_entry.id   AF-A0A9D6TUP3-F1
#
_cell.length_a   1.000
_cell.length_b   1.000
_cell.length_c   1.000
_cell.angle_alpha   90.00
_cell.angle_beta   90.00
_cell.angle_gamma   90.00
#
_symmetry.space_group_name_H-M   'P 1'
#
loop_
_entity.id
_entity.type
_entity.pdbx_description
1 polymer ?
#
loop_
_entity_poly.entity_id
_entity_poly.type
_entity_poly.pdbx_seq_one_letter_code
_entity_poly.pdbx_strand_id
1 'polypeptide(L)'
;MADAAWKAFERDVAELLGGRRFWANAGERLDVESDGAIAQCKLVKRLSLEALSQLAEEVEREAASKFKAGVVAVKVRRGAGRKSPLLLVVTEATWRRMNGPTR
;
A
#
# COMPACT_ATOMS: atom_id res chain seq x y z
N MET A 1 4.31 -21.72 -0.25
CA MET A 1 4.75 -20.98 0.96
C MET A 1 4.95 -19.48 0.76
N ALA A 2 5.48 -18.98 -0.38
CA ALA A 2 5.60 -17.54 -0.63
C ALA A 2 4.26 -16.79 -0.62
N ASP A 3 3.20 -17.49 -1.05
CA ASP A 3 1.85 -16.96 -1.19
C ASP A 3 1.16 -16.70 0.17
N ALA A 4 1.47 -17.50 1.20
CA ALA A 4 0.87 -17.34 2.53
C ALA A 4 1.36 -16.07 3.25
N ALA A 5 2.66 -15.75 3.15
CA ALA A 5 3.23 -14.54 3.74
C ALA A 5 2.76 -13.26 3.03
N TRP A 6 2.59 -13.33 1.70
CA TRP A 6 2.01 -12.26 0.90
C TRP A 6 0.56 -11.99 1.29
N LYS A 7 -0.28 -13.04 1.33
CA LYS A 7 -1.69 -12.95 1.75
C LYS A 7 -1.85 -12.47 3.20
N ALA A 8 -0.94 -12.83 4.10
CA ALA A 8 -0.93 -12.32 5.46
C ALA A 8 -0.62 -10.82 5.50
N PHE A 9 0.38 -10.37 4.75
CA PHE A 9 0.73 -8.96 4.66
C PHE A 9 -0.42 -8.09 4.13
N GLU A 10 -1.08 -8.52 3.05
CA GLU A 10 -2.24 -7.79 2.54
C GLU A 10 -3.41 -7.76 3.53
N ARG A 11 -3.56 -8.79 4.39
CA ARG A 11 -4.57 -8.78 5.46
C ARG A 11 -4.21 -7.77 6.54
N ASP A 12 -2.95 -7.72 6.98
CA ASP A 12 -2.47 -6.74 7.95
C ASP A 12 -2.71 -5.31 7.42
N VAL A 13 -2.49 -5.06 6.12
CA VAL A 13 -2.75 -3.76 5.48
C VAL A 13 -4.25 -3.45 5.40
N ALA A 14 -5.07 -4.43 5.02
CA ALA A 14 -6.52 -4.26 4.96
C ALA A 14 -7.10 -3.92 6.35
N GLU A 15 -6.66 -4.61 7.40
CA GLU A 15 -7.06 -4.31 8.77
C GLU A 15 -6.63 -2.89 9.18
N LEU A 16 -5.38 -2.52 8.90
CA LEU A 16 -4.84 -1.19 9.22
C LEU A 16 -5.60 -0.04 8.54
N LEU A 17 -6.03 -0.25 7.29
CA LEU A 17 -6.76 0.76 6.50
C LEU A 17 -8.29 0.67 6.67
N GLY A 18 -8.79 -0.25 7.51
CA GLY A 18 -10.23 -0.50 7.67
C GLY A 18 -10.91 -0.95 6.38
N GLY A 19 -10.19 -1.66 5.52
CA GLY A 19 -10.62 -2.05 4.18
C GLY A 19 -10.72 -3.57 3.96
N ARG A 20 -10.90 -3.94 2.70
CA ARG A 20 -10.90 -5.33 2.22
C ARG A 20 -9.81 -5.54 1.17
N ARG A 21 -9.32 -6.77 1.08
CA ARG A 21 -8.44 -7.19 -0.02
C ARG A 21 -9.25 -7.38 -1.30
N PHE A 22 -8.67 -7.05 -2.45
CA PHE A 22 -9.23 -7.46 -3.73
C PHE A 22 -9.08 -8.97 -3.95
N TRP A 23 -10.11 -9.60 -4.52
CA TRP A 23 -10.05 -11.00 -4.92
C TRP A 23 -9.16 -11.14 -6.17
N ALA A 24 -8.19 -12.06 -6.11
CA ALA A 24 -7.35 -12.40 -7.25
C ALA A 24 -8.24 -12.99 -8.36
N ASN A 25 -8.59 -12.14 -9.34
CA ASN A 25 -9.17 -12.42 -10.67
C ASN A 25 -9.79 -11.15 -11.31
N ALA A 26 -9.77 -9.98 -10.64
CA ALA A 26 -10.41 -8.75 -11.16
C ALA A 26 -9.59 -7.97 -12.20
N GLY A 27 -8.32 -8.31 -12.45
CA GLY A 27 -7.45 -7.54 -13.34
C GLY A 27 -7.08 -6.14 -12.84
N GLU A 28 -7.48 -5.78 -11.62
CA GLU A 28 -7.19 -4.48 -11.01
C GLU A 28 -5.77 -4.45 -10.41
N ARG A 29 -5.13 -3.27 -10.48
CA ARG A 29 -3.73 -3.03 -10.04
C ARG A 29 -3.59 -2.86 -8.52
N LEU A 30 -4.66 -3.07 -7.76
CA LEU A 30 -4.81 -2.72 -6.35
C LEU A 30 -4.98 -3.96 -5.48
N ASP A 31 -4.32 -3.95 -4.32
CA ASP A 31 -4.30 -5.10 -3.41
C ASP A 31 -5.34 -4.93 -2.27
N VAL A 32 -5.62 -3.69 -1.86
CA VAL A 32 -6.53 -3.33 -0.77
C VAL A 32 -7.34 -2.08 -1.13
N GLU A 33 -8.61 -2.07 -0.75
CA GLU A 33 -9.47 -0.89 -0.82
C GLU A 33 -10.33 -0.75 0.45
N SER A 34 -10.40 0.46 0.98
CA SER A 34 -11.32 0.91 2.02
C SER A 34 -12.18 2.06 1.49
N ASP A 35 -13.05 2.61 2.34
CA ASP A 35 -13.88 3.77 1.98
C ASP A 35 -13.03 5.02 1.70
N GLY A 36 -11.92 5.19 2.41
CA GLY A 36 -11.07 6.38 2.32
C GLY A 36 -9.75 6.19 1.55
N ALA A 37 -9.32 4.96 1.29
CA ALA A 37 -8.03 4.70 0.67
C ALA A 37 -8.04 3.49 -0.27
N ILE A 38 -7.13 3.51 -1.23
CA ILE A 38 -6.69 2.32 -1.95
C ILE A 38 -5.22 2.10 -1.65
N ALA A 39 -4.80 0.85 -1.62
CA ALA A 39 -3.41 0.52 -1.38
C ALA A 39 -2.86 -0.56 -2.30
N GLN A 40 -1.58 -0.39 -2.62
CA GLN A 40 -0.77 -1.40 -3.26
C GLN A 40 0.29 -1.91 -2.30
N CYS A 41 0.40 -3.22 -2.19
CA CYS A 41 1.26 -3.94 -1.28
C CYS A 41 2.53 -4.39 -1.99
N LYS A 42 3.71 -4.12 -1.42
CA LYS A 42 4.99 -4.66 -1.90
C LYS A 42 5.76 -5.31 -0.75
N LEU A 43 5.74 -6.64 -0.74
CA LEU A 43 6.60 -7.46 0.12
C LEU A 43 7.82 -7.97 -0.67
N VAL A 44 8.91 -7.19 -0.67
CA VAL A 44 10.08 -7.38 -1.56
C VAL A 44 11.40 -7.35 -0.78
N LYS A 45 12.49 -7.88 -1.35
CA LYS A 45 13.83 -7.81 -0.72
C LYS A 45 14.52 -6.47 -0.95
N ARG A 46 14.29 -5.85 -2.11
CA ARG A 46 14.86 -4.58 -2.53
C ARG A 46 13.80 -3.82 -3.34
N LEU A 47 13.78 -2.51 -3.18
CA LEU A 47 13.02 -1.55 -3.98
C LEU A 47 13.83 -0.26 -3.96
N SER A 48 14.12 0.32 -5.13
CA SER A 48 14.81 1.62 -5.18
C SER A 48 13.86 2.73 -4.72
N LEU A 49 14.42 3.82 -4.22
CA LEU A 49 13.61 5.00 -3.86
C LEU A 49 12.87 5.56 -5.09
N GLU A 50 13.51 5.53 -6.27
CA GLU A 50 12.90 5.91 -7.54
C GLU A 50 11.67 5.05 -7.88
N ALA A 51 11.80 3.72 -7.82
CA ALA A 51 10.68 2.82 -8.09
C ALA A 51 9.55 3.01 -7.05
N LEU A 52 9.91 3.24 -5.78
CA LEU A 52 8.93 3.55 -4.74
C LEU A 52 8.19 4.87 -5.01
N SER A 53 8.90 5.90 -5.50
CA SER A 53 8.31 7.19 -5.90
C SER A 53 7.30 7.00 -7.03
N GLN A 54 7.70 6.31 -8.10
CA GLN A 54 6.84 6.04 -9.25
C GLN A 54 5.57 5.29 -8.83
N LEU A 55 5.70 4.27 -7.97
CA LEU A 55 4.56 3.55 -7.43
C LEU A 55 3.63 4.45 -6.61
N ALA A 56 4.19 5.34 -5.77
CA ALA A 56 3.37 6.26 -4.98
C ALA A 56 2.57 7.22 -5.86
N GLU A 57 3.18 7.74 -6.93
CA GLU A 57 2.49 8.60 -7.89
C GLU A 57 1.43 7.85 -8.70
N GLU A 58 1.70 6.61 -9.10
CA GLU A 58 0.74 5.77 -9.83
C GLU A 58 -0.50 5.49 -8.98
N VAL A 59 -0.29 5.06 -7.74
CA VAL A 59 -1.40 4.75 -6.82
C VAL A 59 -2.16 6.02 -6.44
N GLU A 60 -1.49 7.16 -6.30
CA GLU A 60 -2.17 8.45 -6.11
C GLU A 60 -3.10 8.78 -7.29
N ARG A 61 -2.62 8.67 -8.53
CA ARG A 61 -3.43 8.93 -9.73
C ARG A 61 -4.65 8.02 -9.79
N GLU A 62 -4.46 6.73 -9.50
CA GLU A 62 -5.55 5.76 -9.47
C GLU A 62 -6.56 6.08 -8.36
N ALA A 63 -6.08 6.46 -7.17
CA ALA A 63 -6.92 6.80 -6.03
C ALA A 63 -7.73 8.07 -6.25
N ALA A 64 -7.13 9.07 -6.89
CA ALA A 64 -7.76 10.34 -7.21
C ALA A 64 -9.03 10.14 -8.06
N SER A 65 -9.01 9.19 -9.01
CA SER A 65 -10.18 8.87 -9.85
C SER A 65 -11.38 8.33 -9.04
N LYS A 66 -11.11 7.76 -7.87
CA LYS A 66 -12.10 7.20 -6.93
C LYS A 66 -12.37 8.12 -5.73
N PHE A 67 -11.83 9.34 -5.72
CA PHE A 67 -11.86 10.27 -4.58
C PHE A 67 -11.29 9.69 -3.27
N LYS A 68 -10.27 8.83 -3.38
CA LYS A 68 -9.60 8.17 -2.25
C LYS A 68 -8.15 8.61 -2.10
N ALA A 69 -7.53 8.27 -0.97
CA ALA A 69 -6.09 8.37 -0.76
C ALA A 69 -5.34 7.19 -1.39
N GLY A 70 -4.22 7.46 -2.06
CA GLY A 70 -3.36 6.43 -2.65
C GLY A 70 -2.21 6.06 -1.73
N VAL A 71 -2.09 4.78 -1.36
CA VAL A 71 -1.09 4.33 -0.38
C VAL A 71 -0.25 3.18 -0.94
N VAL A 72 1.07 3.25 -0.79
CA VAL A 72 1.96 2.11 -1.03
C VAL A 72 2.37 1.52 0.31
N ALA A 73 1.88 0.32 0.61
CA ALA A 73 2.29 -0.44 1.78
C ALA A 73 3.51 -1.29 1.43
N VAL A 74 4.65 -1.05 2.09
CA VAL A 74 5.89 -1.79 1.84
C VAL A 74 6.39 -2.52 3.08
N LYS A 75 6.94 -3.71 2.85
CA LYS A 75 7.64 -4.49 3.87
C LYS A 75 8.84 -5.18 3.24
N VAL A 76 10.00 -5.06 3.87
CA VAL A 76 11.21 -5.71 3.40
C VAL A 76 11.21 -7.19 3.83
N ARG A 77 11.36 -8.10 2.88
CA ARG A 77 11.56 -9.53 3.16
C ARG A 77 12.91 -9.76 3.83
N ARG A 78 12.92 -9.70 5.16
CA ARG A 78 13.97 -10.27 6.01
C ARG A 78 13.57 -11.72 6.26
N GLY A 79 14.52 -12.66 6.23
CA GLY A 79 14.25 -14.11 6.39
C GLY A 79 13.64 -14.48 7.74
N ALA A 80 13.87 -15.70 8.23
CA ALA A 80 13.45 -16.10 9.57
C ALA A 80 14.28 -15.31 10.62
N GLY A 81 13.68 -14.28 11.21
CA GLY A 81 14.34 -13.37 12.13
C GLY A 81 13.49 -12.13 12.41
N ARG A 82 14.14 -10.99 12.65
CA ARG A 82 13.44 -9.73 12.91
C ARG A 82 12.68 -9.27 11.67
N LYS A 83 11.34 -9.37 11.72
CA LYS A 83 10.43 -8.83 10.70
C LYS A 83 10.74 -7.34 10.50
N SER A 84 10.78 -6.88 9.25
CA SER A 84 10.85 -5.44 9.00
C SER A 84 9.54 -4.79 9.46
N PRO A 85 9.57 -3.51 9.85
CA PRO A 85 8.34 -2.75 9.98
C PRO A 85 7.59 -2.74 8.64
N LEU A 86 6.28 -2.60 8.73
CA LEU A 86 5.43 -2.16 7.63
C LEU A 86 5.56 -0.65 7.54
N LEU A 87 5.77 -0.13 6.32
CA LEU A 87 5.75 1.30 6.06
C LEU A 87 4.58 1.61 5.13
N LEU A 88 3.82 2.65 5.46
CA LEU A 88 2.86 3.27 4.55
C LEU A 88 3.55 4.47 3.91
N VAL A 89 3.62 4.46 2.59
CA VAL A 89 4.26 5.52 1.81
C VAL A 89 3.19 6.20 0.98
N VAL A 90 3.15 7.51 1.06
CA VAL A 90 2.23 8.38 0.32
C VAL A 90 3.01 9.56 -0.23
N THR A 91 2.48 10.19 -1.27
CA THR A 91 2.96 11.51 -1.70
C THR A 91 2.63 12.56 -0.63
N GLU A 92 3.31 13.70 -0.69
CA GLU A 92 2.97 14.85 0.16
C GLU A 92 1.52 15.33 -0.06
N ALA A 93 1.07 15.39 -1.31
CA ALA A 93 -0.27 15.83 -1.67
C ALA A 93 -1.35 14.92 -1.05
N THR A 94 -1.15 13.60 -1.13
CA THR A 94 -2.02 12.62 -0.48
C THR A 94 -1.99 12.78 1.04
N TRP A 95 -0.82 12.95 1.64
CA TRP A 95 -0.70 13.17 3.10
C TRP A 95 -1.49 14.40 3.57
N ARG A 96 -1.36 15.54 2.86
CA ARG A 96 -2.09 16.77 3.16
C ARG A 96 -3.59 16.60 2.99
N ARG A 97 -4.04 15.86 1.98
CA ARG A 97 -5.47 15.56 1.79
C ARG A 97 -6.03 14.72 2.95
N MET A 98 -5.26 13.74 3.43
CA MET A 98 -5.69 12.87 4.53
C MET A 98 -5.75 13.58 5.89
N ASN A 99 -4.81 14.50 6.15
CA ASN A 99 -4.63 15.07 7.48
C ASN A 99 -4.98 16.57 7.58
N GLY A 100 -5.39 17.20 6.48
CA GLY A 100 -5.60 18.64 6.39
C GLY A 100 -4.29 19.44 6.31
N PRO A 101 -4.37 20.79 6.24
CA PRO A 101 -3.18 21.64 6.29
C PRO A 101 -2.46 21.43 7.63
N THR A 102 -1.16 21.12 7.55
CA THR A 102 -0.26 21.10 8.71
C THR A 102 -0.30 22.50 9.34
N ARG A 103 -0.76 22.58 10.59
CA ARG A 103 -0.72 23.81 11.39
C ARG A 103 0.71 24.22 11.68
#